data_AF-A0A5M4EQW8-F1
#
_entry.id   AF-A0A5M4EQW8-F1
#
_cell.length_a   1.000
_cell.length_b   1.000
_cell.length_c   1.000
_cell.angle_alpha   90.00
_cell.angle_beta   90.00
_cell.angle_gamma   90.00
#
_symmetry.space_group_name_H-M   'P 1'
#
loop_
_entity.id
_entity.type
_entity.pdbx_description
1 polymer ?
#
loop_
_entity_poly.entity_id
_entity_poly.type
_entity_poly.pdbx_seq_one_letter_code
_entity_poly.pdbx_strand_id
1 'polypeptide(L)'
;MRALLSPYDKTGLVEFARLLASVGFELLSTGGTAAMLKNAGLEILEVASVTGEPEILDGRVKTLHPKIHGGLLGKRNNPEHISEMQEHGIEGIDVVVNNLYPFQQVIANPDATLDDALENIDIGGPAMTRAAAKNFQDVVIIVDPSDYIEIGNMLAEEGVPLEFRRRLAAKAFQHIAVYDTVISAYLRGNGISSEDKSSFFPEELTFG
;
A
#
# COMPACT_ATOMS: atom_id res chain seq x y z
N MET A 1 -3.65 -15.60 9.71
CA MET A 1 -3.82 -14.21 9.25
C MET A 1 -2.58 -13.80 8.48
N ARG A 2 -2.70 -12.90 7.52
CA ARG A 2 -1.60 -12.46 6.64
C ARG A 2 -1.41 -10.95 6.71
N ALA A 3 -0.15 -10.52 6.75
CA ALA A 3 0.23 -9.12 6.68
C ALA A 3 1.11 -8.85 5.46
N LEU A 4 0.64 -8.01 4.54
CA LEU A 4 1.42 -7.58 3.38
C LEU A 4 2.17 -6.28 3.70
N LEU A 5 3.50 -6.36 3.75
CA LEU A 5 4.40 -5.27 4.13
C LEU A 5 5.17 -4.79 2.89
N SER A 6 4.81 -3.62 2.35
CA SER A 6 5.45 -3.03 1.17
C SER A 6 5.69 -1.51 1.27
N PRO A 7 6.07 -0.93 2.42
CA PRO A 7 6.27 0.51 2.49
C PRO A 7 7.58 0.96 1.80
N TYR A 8 7.57 2.19 1.31
CA TYR A 8 8.77 2.94 0.96
C TYR A 8 9.60 3.30 2.20
N ASP A 9 9.00 4.06 3.12
CA ASP A 9 9.57 4.41 4.44
C ASP A 9 9.40 3.24 5.40
N LYS A 10 10.53 2.67 5.81
CA LYS A 10 10.62 1.45 6.61
C LYS A 10 10.90 1.76 8.09
N THR A 11 10.77 3.01 8.51
CA THR A 11 10.94 3.43 9.90
C THR A 11 10.07 2.58 10.83
N GLY A 12 10.67 1.92 11.82
CA GLY A 12 9.96 1.07 12.79
C GLY A 12 9.32 -0.21 12.22
N LEU A 13 9.56 -0.54 10.94
CA LEU A 13 8.91 -1.66 10.28
C LEU A 13 9.35 -3.01 10.85
N VAL A 14 10.62 -3.15 11.22
CA VAL A 14 11.16 -4.42 11.74
C VAL A 14 10.51 -4.76 13.08
N GLU A 15 10.39 -3.78 13.98
CA GLU A 15 9.74 -3.92 15.27
C GLU A 15 8.27 -4.27 15.11
N PHE A 16 7.58 -3.57 14.21
CA PHE A 16 6.18 -3.86 13.90
C PHE A 16 5.99 -5.26 13.32
N ALA A 17 6.84 -5.67 12.38
CA ALA A 17 6.78 -6.99 11.78
C ALA A 17 7.07 -8.12 12.80
N ARG A 18 7.99 -7.90 13.74
CA ARG A 18 8.23 -8.84 14.86
C ARG A 18 6.99 -9.00 15.73
N LEU A 19 6.32 -7.90 16.05
CA LEU A 19 5.08 -7.94 16.82
C LEU A 19 4.00 -8.74 16.09
N LEU A 20 3.78 -8.47 14.81
CA LEU A 20 2.83 -9.23 13.98
C LEU A 20 3.17 -10.73 13.94
N ALA A 21 4.44 -11.08 13.72
CA ALA A 21 4.87 -12.47 13.73
C ALA A 21 4.65 -13.14 15.11
N SER A 22 4.89 -12.42 16.20
CA SER A 22 4.70 -12.93 17.57
C SER A 22 3.25 -13.29 17.91
N VAL A 23 2.29 -12.70 17.20
CA VAL A 23 0.85 -12.97 17.35
C VAL A 23 0.29 -13.81 16.20
N GLY A 24 1.18 -14.46 15.42
CA GLY A 24 0.83 -15.51 14.45
C GLY A 24 0.47 -15.01 13.05
N PHE A 25 0.85 -13.79 12.67
CA PHE A 25 0.73 -13.36 11.27
C PHE A 25 1.81 -14.01 10.41
N GLU A 26 1.39 -14.56 9.28
CA GLU A 26 2.30 -14.83 8.17
C GLU A 26 2.62 -13.52 7.46
N LEU A 27 3.92 -13.23 7.31
CA LEU A 27 4.40 -11.97 6.76
C LEU A 27 4.68 -12.11 5.27
N LEU A 28 4.01 -11.28 4.45
CA LEU A 28 4.21 -11.19 3.02
C LEU A 28 4.99 -9.92 2.70
N SER A 29 5.98 -9.99 1.82
CA SER A 29 6.71 -8.81 1.35
C SER A 29 7.34 -9.04 -0.03
N THR A 30 7.97 -8.00 -0.57
CA THR A 30 8.65 -8.04 -1.88
C THR A 30 9.88 -7.13 -1.91
N GLY A 31 10.79 -7.39 -2.84
CA GLY A 31 11.97 -6.56 -3.12
C GLY A 31 12.82 -6.25 -1.89
N GLY A 32 13.30 -5.00 -1.80
CA GLY A 32 14.17 -4.55 -0.71
C GLY A 32 13.54 -4.64 0.68
N THR A 33 12.20 -4.56 0.79
CA THR A 33 11.50 -4.73 2.07
C THR A 33 11.58 -6.17 2.54
N ALA A 34 11.35 -7.14 1.66
CA ALA A 34 11.50 -8.56 1.99
C ALA A 34 12.94 -8.88 2.43
N ALA A 35 13.94 -8.37 1.69
CA ALA A 35 15.34 -8.56 2.03
C ALA A 35 15.70 -7.98 3.41
N MET A 36 15.24 -6.76 3.71
CA MET A 36 15.44 -6.13 5.03
C MET A 36 14.86 -6.98 6.16
N LEU A 37 13.61 -7.43 6.01
CA LEU A 37 12.92 -8.21 7.05
C LEU A 37 13.57 -9.59 7.25
N LYS A 38 13.97 -10.26 6.16
CA LYS A 38 14.75 -11.51 6.22
C LYS A 38 16.09 -11.33 6.93
N ASN A 39 16.80 -10.24 6.67
CA ASN A 39 18.06 -9.92 7.34
C ASN A 39 17.87 -9.65 8.85
N ALA A 40 16.67 -9.22 9.26
CA ALA A 40 16.29 -9.11 10.66
C ALA A 40 15.89 -10.47 11.28
N GLY A 41 15.96 -11.58 10.54
CA GLY A 41 15.63 -12.93 11.01
C GLY A 41 14.13 -13.23 11.05
N LEU A 42 13.31 -12.50 10.29
CA LEU A 42 11.89 -12.79 10.14
C LEU A 42 11.67 -13.77 8.97
N GLU A 43 10.73 -14.69 9.15
CA GLU A 43 10.22 -15.51 8.06
C GLU A 43 9.31 -14.65 7.17
N ILE A 44 9.60 -14.63 5.87
CA ILE A 44 8.89 -13.80 4.89
C ILE A 44 8.49 -14.65 3.71
N LEU A 45 7.19 -14.73 3.46
CA LEU A 45 6.62 -15.25 2.23
C LEU A 45 6.73 -14.18 1.14
N GLU A 46 7.47 -14.46 0.08
CA GLU A 46 7.60 -13.49 -1.01
C GLU A 46 6.33 -13.43 -1.85
N VAL A 47 5.96 -12.22 -2.28
CA VAL A 47 4.82 -12.01 -3.19
C VAL A 47 4.93 -12.88 -4.45
N ALA A 48 6.13 -13.03 -5.02
CA ALA A 48 6.37 -13.88 -6.18
C ALA A 48 6.00 -15.36 -5.93
N SER A 49 6.21 -15.86 -4.71
CA SER A 49 5.81 -17.21 -4.32
C SER A 49 4.29 -17.35 -4.23
N VAL A 50 3.60 -16.29 -3.80
CA VAL A 50 2.13 -16.26 -3.74
C VAL A 50 1.53 -16.21 -5.15
N THR A 51 2.04 -15.29 -5.99
CA THR A 51 1.53 -15.10 -7.35
C THR A 51 1.85 -16.31 -8.23
N GLY A 52 3.06 -16.85 -8.10
CA GLY A 52 3.65 -17.82 -9.03
C GLY A 52 4.35 -17.14 -10.21
N GLU A 53 4.44 -15.80 -10.19
CA GLU A 53 5.02 -14.99 -11.26
C GLU A 53 6.32 -14.34 -10.77
N PRO A 54 7.40 -14.36 -11.57
CA PRO A 54 8.63 -13.68 -11.22
C PRO A 54 8.47 -12.15 -11.26
N GLU A 55 9.43 -11.45 -10.68
CA GLU A 55 9.52 -10.00 -10.84
C GLU A 55 9.95 -9.67 -12.28
N ILE A 56 9.07 -8.97 -13.02
CA ILE A 56 9.30 -8.54 -14.41
C ILE A 56 9.16 -7.02 -14.53
N LEU A 57 9.69 -6.45 -15.62
CA LEU A 57 9.62 -5.01 -15.92
C LEU A 57 10.13 -4.17 -14.74
N ASP A 58 11.28 -4.56 -14.18
CA ASP A 58 11.91 -3.90 -13.02
C ASP A 58 10.97 -3.75 -11.81
N GLY A 59 10.04 -4.70 -11.66
CA GLY A 59 9.11 -4.75 -10.53
C GLY A 59 7.86 -3.90 -10.66
N ARG A 60 7.63 -3.26 -11.82
CA ARG A 60 6.47 -2.37 -12.07
C ARG A 60 5.11 -3.03 -11.90
N VAL A 61 5.01 -4.36 -12.03
CA VAL A 61 3.73 -5.10 -12.03
C VAL A 61 3.63 -6.15 -10.93
N LYS A 62 4.61 -6.25 -10.04
CA LYS A 62 4.76 -7.41 -9.13
C LYS A 62 3.61 -7.65 -8.16
N THR A 63 2.87 -6.61 -7.78
CA THR A 63 1.71 -6.71 -6.89
C THR A 63 0.36 -6.60 -7.60
N LEU A 64 0.37 -6.27 -8.90
CA LEU A 64 -0.83 -6.10 -9.73
C LEU A 64 -1.38 -7.47 -10.19
N HIS A 65 -1.69 -8.33 -9.23
CA HIS A 65 -2.05 -9.72 -9.48
C HIS A 65 -3.37 -10.10 -8.78
N PRO A 66 -4.25 -10.90 -9.40
CA PRO A 66 -5.52 -11.33 -8.79
C PRO A 66 -5.37 -12.03 -7.45
N LYS A 67 -4.31 -12.82 -7.24
CA LYS A 67 -4.06 -13.44 -5.92
C LYS A 67 -3.77 -12.42 -4.80
N ILE A 68 -3.19 -11.27 -5.13
CA ILE A 68 -2.97 -10.19 -4.15
C ILE A 68 -4.26 -9.39 -3.98
N HIS A 69 -4.83 -8.88 -5.07
CA HIS A 69 -6.01 -8.03 -4.98
C HIS A 69 -7.28 -8.78 -4.56
N GLY A 70 -7.44 -10.05 -4.91
CA GLY A 70 -8.49 -10.92 -4.39
C GLY A 70 -8.32 -11.20 -2.89
N GLY A 71 -7.07 -11.35 -2.43
CA GLY A 71 -6.74 -11.43 -1.01
C GLY A 71 -7.12 -10.16 -0.25
N LEU A 72 -7.07 -8.99 -0.89
CA LEU A 72 -7.46 -7.70 -0.32
C LEU A 72 -8.96 -7.40 -0.42
N LEU A 73 -9.60 -7.76 -1.53
CA LEU A 73 -10.98 -7.33 -1.88
C LEU A 73 -12.05 -8.39 -1.63
N GLY A 74 -11.66 -9.63 -1.40
CA GLY A 74 -12.59 -10.69 -1.05
C GLY A 74 -13.30 -10.40 0.27
N LYS A 75 -14.63 -10.29 0.22
CA LYS A 75 -15.46 -10.00 1.40
C LYS A 75 -15.61 -11.24 2.26
N ARG A 76 -15.22 -11.17 3.53
CA ARG A 76 -15.23 -12.32 4.45
C ARG A 76 -16.61 -12.70 4.95
N ASN A 77 -17.60 -11.83 4.75
CA ASN A 77 -18.99 -12.07 5.09
C ASN A 77 -19.86 -12.47 3.88
N ASN A 78 -19.28 -12.61 2.68
CA ASN A 78 -20.00 -13.06 1.48
C ASN A 78 -19.59 -14.51 1.12
N PRO A 79 -20.48 -15.51 1.29
CA PRO A 79 -20.18 -16.90 0.95
C PRO A 79 -19.72 -17.13 -0.50
N GLU A 80 -20.22 -16.34 -1.46
CA GLU A 80 -19.84 -16.45 -2.87
C GLU A 80 -18.37 -16.04 -3.06
N HIS A 81 -17.95 -14.92 -2.45
CA HIS A 81 -16.56 -14.48 -2.52
C HIS A 81 -15.62 -15.49 -1.85
N ILE A 82 -16.03 -16.08 -0.72
CA ILE A 82 -15.23 -17.11 -0.02
C ILE A 82 -15.04 -18.32 -0.93
N SER A 83 -16.10 -18.78 -1.59
CA SER A 83 -16.06 -19.90 -2.53
C SER A 83 -15.12 -19.62 -3.71
N GLU A 84 -15.26 -18.46 -4.35
CA GLU A 84 -14.43 -18.06 -5.50
C GLU A 84 -12.95 -17.95 -5.10
N MET A 85 -12.67 -17.37 -3.93
CA MET A 85 -11.31 -17.31 -3.40
C MET A 85 -10.72 -18.70 -3.18
N GLN A 86 -11.48 -19.64 -2.62
CA GLN A 86 -11.02 -21.02 -2.44
C GLN A 86 -10.74 -21.72 -3.77
N GLU A 87 -11.66 -21.58 -4.74
CA GLU A 87 -11.52 -22.15 -6.09
C GLU A 87 -10.25 -21.66 -6.79
N HIS A 88 -9.90 -20.38 -6.61
CA HIS A 88 -8.72 -19.78 -7.23
C HIS A 88 -7.46 -19.83 -6.37
N GLY A 89 -7.49 -20.49 -5.20
CA GLY A 89 -6.34 -20.58 -4.30
C GLY A 89 -5.89 -19.22 -3.77
N ILE A 90 -6.85 -18.31 -3.54
CA ILE A 90 -6.62 -16.96 -3.02
C ILE A 90 -6.89 -16.99 -1.51
N GLU A 91 -5.87 -16.68 -0.72
CA GLU A 91 -6.03 -16.51 0.71
C GLU A 91 -6.21 -15.04 1.08
N GLY A 92 -6.87 -14.80 2.21
CA GLY A 92 -7.10 -13.44 2.68
C GLY A 92 -5.83 -12.75 3.17
N ILE A 93 -5.78 -11.44 3.00
CA ILE A 93 -4.77 -10.55 3.58
C ILE A 93 -5.51 -9.63 4.57
N ASP A 94 -5.09 -9.66 5.83
CA ASP A 94 -5.80 -9.01 6.94
C ASP A 94 -5.18 -7.66 7.30
N VAL A 95 -3.87 -7.50 7.09
CA VAL A 95 -3.13 -6.26 7.35
C VAL A 95 -2.32 -5.88 6.11
N VAL A 96 -2.33 -4.60 5.76
CA VAL A 96 -1.47 -4.02 4.72
C VAL A 96 -0.72 -2.84 5.30
N VAL A 97 0.60 -2.86 5.13
CA VAL A 97 1.45 -1.70 5.39
C VAL A 97 1.98 -1.21 4.04
N ASN A 98 1.55 -0.02 3.65
CA ASN A 98 2.01 0.60 2.42
C ASN A 98 2.02 2.11 2.54
N ASN A 99 3.20 2.70 2.39
CA ASN A 99 3.38 4.15 2.24
C ASN A 99 4.14 4.40 0.94
N LEU A 100 3.79 5.49 0.27
CA LEU A 100 4.19 5.73 -1.10
C LEU A 100 5.55 6.39 -1.20
N TYR A 101 6.19 6.19 -2.36
CA TYR A 101 7.41 6.89 -2.72
C TYR A 101 7.21 8.42 -2.58
N PRO A 102 8.17 9.18 -2.02
CA PRO A 102 8.04 10.61 -1.81
C PRO A 102 8.25 11.35 -3.13
N PHE A 103 7.31 11.22 -4.06
CA PHE A 103 7.36 11.81 -5.40
C PHE A 103 7.64 13.33 -5.34
N GLN A 104 7.04 14.02 -4.36
CA GLN A 104 7.31 15.43 -4.08
C GLN A 104 8.80 15.73 -3.83
N GLN A 105 9.53 14.85 -3.15
CA GLN A 105 10.95 15.04 -2.89
C GLN A 105 11.80 14.83 -4.16
N VAL A 106 11.40 13.90 -5.04
CA VAL A 106 12.10 13.71 -6.33
C VAL A 106 11.92 14.92 -7.23
N ILE A 107 10.71 15.43 -7.39
CA ILE A 107 10.46 16.59 -8.25
C ILE A 107 10.98 17.92 -7.65
N ALA A 108 11.29 17.94 -6.35
CA ALA A 108 11.93 19.07 -5.70
C ALA A 108 13.44 19.17 -5.99
N ASN A 109 14.06 18.09 -6.50
CA ASN A 109 15.44 18.12 -6.95
C ASN A 109 15.52 18.90 -8.29
N PRO A 110 16.24 20.03 -8.36
CA PRO A 110 16.35 20.81 -9.60
C PRO A 110 17.00 20.05 -10.76
N ASP A 111 17.76 18.99 -10.47
CA ASP A 111 18.42 18.16 -11.47
C ASP A 111 17.58 16.95 -11.92
N ALA A 112 16.39 16.73 -11.34
CA ALA A 112 15.54 15.60 -11.71
C ALA A 112 14.97 15.77 -13.12
N THR A 113 15.14 14.75 -13.95
CA THR A 113 14.56 14.71 -15.29
C THR A 113 13.09 14.27 -15.26
N LEU A 114 12.39 14.44 -16.39
CA LEU A 114 11.05 13.87 -16.56
C LEU A 114 11.09 12.34 -16.39
N ASP A 115 12.10 11.67 -16.94
CA ASP A 115 12.25 10.22 -16.83
C ASP A 115 12.43 9.82 -15.35
N ASP A 116 13.25 10.55 -14.58
CA ASP A 116 13.40 10.30 -13.15
C ASP A 116 12.05 10.45 -12.41
N ALA A 117 11.24 11.44 -12.76
CA ALA A 117 9.92 11.59 -12.17
C ALA A 117 9.01 10.41 -12.57
N LEU A 118 8.96 10.04 -13.85
CA LEU A 118 8.10 8.96 -14.35
C LEU A 118 8.45 7.58 -13.76
N GLU A 119 9.74 7.28 -13.54
CA GLU A 119 10.17 6.05 -12.87
C GLU A 119 9.71 5.97 -11.40
N ASN A 120 9.47 7.13 -10.77
CA ASN A 120 9.07 7.23 -9.37
C ASN A 120 7.55 7.37 -9.16
N ILE A 121 6.75 7.25 -10.23
CA ILE A 121 5.29 7.11 -10.13
C ILE A 121 4.97 5.66 -9.78
N ASP A 122 4.48 5.45 -8.56
CA ASP A 122 4.06 4.15 -8.06
C ASP A 122 2.66 3.80 -8.57
N ILE A 123 2.50 2.57 -9.08
CA ILE A 123 1.24 2.03 -9.58
C ILE A 123 0.70 0.97 -8.62
N GLY A 124 1.56 0.04 -8.20
CA GLY A 124 1.19 -1.06 -7.31
C GLY A 124 0.80 -0.59 -5.93
N GLY A 125 1.54 0.38 -5.36
CA GLY A 125 1.26 0.95 -4.05
C GLY A 125 -0.13 1.57 -3.96
N PRO A 126 -0.48 2.56 -4.82
CA PRO A 126 -1.82 3.14 -4.82
C PRO A 126 -2.92 2.11 -5.06
N ALA A 127 -2.72 1.15 -5.96
CA ALA A 127 -3.70 0.10 -6.22
C ALA A 127 -3.97 -0.76 -4.96
N MET A 128 -2.92 -1.20 -4.26
CA MET A 128 -3.06 -1.99 -3.03
C MET A 128 -3.67 -1.18 -1.89
N THR A 129 -3.21 0.05 -1.68
CA THR A 129 -3.74 0.94 -0.64
C THR A 129 -5.23 1.20 -0.83
N ARG A 130 -5.67 1.50 -2.07
CA ARG A 130 -7.09 1.70 -2.38
C ARG A 130 -7.90 0.41 -2.19
N ALA A 131 -7.36 -0.74 -2.58
CA ALA A 131 -8.02 -2.03 -2.40
C ALA A 131 -8.26 -2.36 -0.92
N ALA A 132 -7.23 -2.23 -0.09
CA ALA A 132 -7.32 -2.45 1.36
C ALA A 132 -8.25 -1.43 2.03
N ALA A 133 -8.13 -0.14 1.70
CA ALA A 133 -8.98 0.90 2.25
C ALA A 133 -10.46 0.74 1.86
N LYS A 134 -10.74 0.30 0.62
CA LYS A 134 -12.11 -0.03 0.17
C LYS A 134 -12.71 -1.17 1.01
N ASN A 135 -11.91 -2.17 1.35
CA ASN A 135 -12.36 -3.35 2.09
C ASN A 135 -12.04 -3.28 3.60
N PHE A 136 -12.08 -2.08 4.19
CA PHE A 136 -11.71 -1.86 5.59
C PHE A 136 -12.51 -2.64 6.63
N GLN A 137 -13.65 -3.22 6.23
CA GLN A 137 -14.42 -4.12 7.10
C GLN A 137 -13.59 -5.37 7.45
N ASP A 138 -12.80 -5.84 6.49
CA ASP A 138 -12.02 -7.07 6.59
C ASP A 138 -10.51 -6.82 6.66
N VAL A 139 -10.02 -5.67 6.19
CA VAL A 139 -8.58 -5.37 6.06
C VAL A 139 -8.18 -4.12 6.84
N VAL A 140 -7.07 -4.19 7.58
CA VAL A 140 -6.44 -3.05 8.25
C VAL A 140 -5.35 -2.47 7.33
N ILE A 141 -5.53 -1.23 6.88
CA ILE A 141 -4.54 -0.50 6.07
C ILE A 141 -3.72 0.47 6.94
N ILE A 142 -2.41 0.48 6.80
CA ILE A 142 -1.50 1.37 7.51
C ILE A 142 -0.60 2.07 6.50
N VAL A 143 -0.68 3.41 6.47
CA VAL A 143 0.08 4.25 5.52
C VAL A 143 1.11 5.15 6.20
N ASP A 144 1.24 5.07 7.53
CA ASP A 144 2.09 5.95 8.32
C ASP A 144 2.77 5.15 9.45
N PRO A 145 4.11 5.16 9.52
CA PRO A 145 4.85 4.52 10.60
C PRO A 145 4.44 4.94 12.01
N SER A 146 3.91 6.16 12.20
CA SER A 146 3.46 6.62 13.52
C SER A 146 2.36 5.74 14.13
N ASP A 147 1.59 5.05 13.28
CA ASP A 147 0.44 4.26 13.69
C ASP A 147 0.83 2.82 14.10
N TYR A 148 2.07 2.38 13.86
CA TYR A 148 2.50 0.99 14.10
C TYR A 148 2.33 0.54 15.55
N ILE A 149 2.65 1.39 16.52
CA ILE A 149 2.58 1.03 17.94
C ILE A 149 1.12 0.83 18.36
N GLU A 150 0.26 1.81 18.07
CA GLU A 150 -1.15 1.77 18.44
C GLU A 150 -1.87 0.57 17.78
N ILE A 151 -1.68 0.39 16.47
CA ILE A 151 -2.31 -0.70 15.72
C ILE A 151 -1.74 -2.05 16.13
N GLY A 152 -0.43 -2.13 16.36
CA GLY A 152 0.23 -3.34 16.81
C GLY A 152 -0.33 -3.86 18.13
N ASN A 153 -0.52 -2.96 19.10
CA ASN A 153 -1.13 -3.32 20.39
C ASN A 153 -2.56 -3.81 20.20
N MET A 154 -3.38 -3.13 19.39
CA MET A 154 -4.74 -3.59 19.09
C MET A 154 -4.76 -4.98 18.43
N LEU A 155 -3.85 -5.24 17.50
CA LEU A 155 -3.73 -6.54 16.83
C LEU A 155 -3.24 -7.66 17.75
N ALA A 156 -2.49 -7.35 18.80
CA ALA A 156 -2.03 -8.31 19.78
C ALA A 156 -3.09 -8.69 20.83
N GLU A 157 -4.14 -7.87 20.96
CA GLU A 157 -5.23 -8.05 21.92
C GLU A 157 -6.51 -8.56 21.22
N GLU A 158 -7.50 -7.69 21.03
CA GLU A 158 -8.84 -8.04 20.52
C GLU A 158 -9.03 -7.76 19.02
N GLY A 159 -8.00 -7.22 18.36
CA GLY A 159 -8.04 -6.74 17.00
C GLY A 159 -8.45 -5.28 16.87
N VAL A 160 -8.29 -4.72 15.67
CA VAL A 160 -8.59 -3.30 15.40
C VAL A 160 -10.11 -3.10 15.29
N PRO A 161 -10.74 -2.20 16.06
CA PRO A 161 -12.18 -1.94 15.98
C PRO A 161 -12.61 -1.38 14.61
N LEU A 162 -13.84 -1.66 14.18
CA LEU A 162 -14.34 -1.25 12.86
C LEU A 162 -14.28 0.27 12.63
N GLU A 163 -14.61 1.08 13.64
CA GLU A 163 -14.52 2.54 13.56
C GLU A 163 -13.08 3.01 13.32
N PHE A 164 -12.12 2.34 13.96
CA PHE A 164 -10.70 2.63 13.78
C PHE A 164 -10.23 2.22 12.37
N ARG A 165 -10.65 1.06 11.87
CA ARG A 165 -10.38 0.65 10.47
C ARG A 165 -10.93 1.67 9.47
N ARG A 166 -12.12 2.21 9.72
CA ARG A 166 -12.71 3.28 8.89
C ARG A 166 -11.86 4.55 8.91
N ARG A 167 -11.33 4.94 10.08
CA ARG A 167 -10.39 6.09 10.20
C ARG A 167 -9.12 5.85 9.38
N LEU A 168 -8.55 4.66 9.46
CA LEU A 168 -7.37 4.28 8.68
C LEU A 168 -7.65 4.28 7.18
N ALA A 169 -8.81 3.79 6.74
CA ALA A 169 -9.23 3.83 5.35
C ALA A 169 -9.37 5.28 4.84
N ALA A 170 -9.94 6.18 5.64
CA ALA A 170 -10.02 7.60 5.31
C ALA A 170 -8.62 8.23 5.17
N LYS A 171 -7.71 7.94 6.12
CA LYS A 171 -6.30 8.37 6.06
C LYS A 171 -5.62 7.85 4.79
N ALA A 172 -5.84 6.59 4.44
CA ALA A 172 -5.30 5.96 3.23
C ALA A 172 -5.80 6.64 1.95
N PHE A 173 -7.12 6.88 1.81
CA PHE A 173 -7.64 7.61 0.64
C PHE A 173 -7.16 9.05 0.57
N GLN A 174 -7.00 9.74 1.71
CA GLN A 174 -6.40 11.06 1.76
C GLN A 174 -4.95 11.04 1.27
N HIS A 175 -4.16 10.05 1.70
CA HIS A 175 -2.78 9.86 1.26
C HIS A 175 -2.68 9.68 -0.26
N ILE A 176 -3.58 8.87 -0.86
CA ILE A 176 -3.67 8.70 -2.32
C ILE A 176 -4.07 10.00 -3.01
N ALA A 177 -5.09 10.71 -2.51
CA ALA A 177 -5.56 11.95 -3.12
C ALA A 177 -4.45 13.02 -3.19
N VAL A 178 -3.64 13.13 -2.12
CA VAL A 178 -2.47 14.02 -2.11
C VAL A 178 -1.44 13.57 -3.13
N TYR A 179 -1.11 12.28 -3.17
CA TYR A 179 -0.14 11.71 -4.11
C TYR A 179 -0.51 12.00 -5.57
N ASP A 180 -1.75 11.71 -5.95
CA ASP A 180 -2.26 11.93 -7.31
C ASP A 180 -2.31 13.42 -7.68
N THR A 181 -2.61 14.29 -6.70
CA THR A 181 -2.60 15.75 -6.91
C THR A 181 -1.21 16.25 -7.27
N VAL A 182 -0.16 15.78 -6.58
CA VAL A 182 1.23 16.18 -6.85
C VAL A 182 1.68 15.69 -8.23
N ILE A 183 1.37 14.45 -8.59
CA ILE A 183 1.68 13.89 -9.92
C ILE A 183 0.98 14.69 -11.02
N SER A 184 -0.33 14.93 -10.86
CA SER A 184 -1.11 15.68 -11.84
C SER A 184 -0.57 17.10 -12.02
N ALA A 185 -0.23 17.79 -10.93
CA ALA A 185 0.36 19.13 -11.00
C ALA A 185 1.70 19.12 -11.73
N TYR A 186 2.59 18.17 -11.42
CA TYR A 186 3.88 18.03 -12.11
C TYR A 186 3.71 17.81 -13.62
N LEU A 187 2.82 16.88 -14.02
CA LEU A 187 2.59 16.56 -15.43
C LEU A 187 1.93 17.70 -16.24
N ARG A 188 1.24 18.64 -15.58
CA ARG A 188 0.72 19.85 -16.24
C ARG A 188 1.81 20.85 -16.63
N GLY A 189 3.04 20.69 -16.16
CA GLY A 189 4.16 21.60 -16.46
C GLY A 189 4.10 22.95 -15.74
N ASN A 190 3.05 23.21 -14.98
CA ASN A 190 2.93 24.37 -14.11
C ASN A 190 3.27 23.92 -12.69
N GLY A 191 4.48 24.25 -12.21
CA GLY A 191 4.79 24.09 -10.80
C GLY A 191 3.69 24.74 -9.95
N ILE A 192 3.29 24.09 -8.86
CA ILE A 192 2.26 24.63 -7.96
C ILE A 192 2.76 25.97 -7.43
N SER A 193 2.19 27.07 -7.92
CA SER A 193 2.52 28.42 -7.47
C SER A 193 1.46 28.89 -6.49
N SER A 194 1.87 29.27 -5.28
CA SER A 194 0.95 29.90 -4.31
C SER A 194 0.40 31.25 -4.79
N GLU A 195 1.06 31.87 -5.77
CA GLU A 195 0.67 33.17 -6.35
C GLU A 195 -0.39 33.00 -7.45
N ASP A 196 -0.37 31.89 -8.19
CA ASP A 196 -1.37 31.57 -9.20
C ASP A 196 -2.26 30.41 -8.74
N LYS A 197 -3.39 30.77 -8.12
CA LYS A 197 -4.39 29.81 -7.64
C LYS A 197 -4.99 28.94 -8.75
N SER A 198 -4.91 29.35 -10.02
CA SER A 198 -5.40 28.55 -11.15
C SER A 198 -4.52 27.33 -11.43
N SER A 199 -3.22 27.39 -11.11
CA SER A 199 -2.27 26.29 -11.28
C SER A 199 -2.61 25.04 -10.43
N PHE A 200 -3.40 25.19 -9.37
CA PHE A 200 -3.86 24.10 -8.51
C PHE A 200 -4.96 23.25 -9.15
N PHE A 201 -5.71 23.79 -10.11
CA PHE A 201 -6.89 23.14 -10.68
C PHE A 201 -6.62 22.76 -12.15
N PRO A 202 -7.18 21.64 -12.63
CA PRO A 202 -7.12 21.31 -14.06
C PRO A 202 -7.95 22.34 -14.87
N GLU A 203 -7.53 22.63 -16.10
CA GLU A 203 -8.27 23.52 -17.01
C GLU A 203 -9.67 22.97 -17.35
N GLU A 204 -9.81 21.64 -17.38
CA GLU A 204 -11.09 20.95 -17.50
C GLU A 204 -11.20 19.82 -16.48
N LEU A 205 -12.34 19.76 -15.77
CA LEU A 205 -12.75 18.59 -14.98
C LEU A 205 -13.50 17.65 -15.93
N THR A 206 -12.85 16.56 -16.33
CA THR A 206 -13.50 15.54 -17.16
C THR A 206 -14.44 14.71 -16.29
N PHE A 207 -15.73 14.75 -16.59
CA PHE A 207 -16.72 13.84 -16.01
C PHE A 207 -16.81 12.59 -16.90
N GLY A 208 -16.58 11.42 -16.30
CA GLY A 208 -16.77 10.11 -16.94
C GLY A 208 -18.06 9.44 -16.50
#